data_AF-A0A1M3HU34-F1
#
_entry.id   AF-A0A1M3HU34-F1
#
_cell.length_a   1.000
_cell.length_b   1.000
_cell.length_c   1.000
_cell.angle_alpha   90.00
_cell.angle_beta   90.00
_cell.angle_gamma   90.00
#
_symmetry.space_group_name_H-M   'P 1'
#
loop_
_entity.id
_entity.type
_entity.pdbx_description
1 polymer ?
#
loop_
_entity_poly.entity_id
_entity_poly.type
_entity_poly.pdbx_seq_one_letter_code
_entity_poly.pdbx_strand_id
1 'polypeptide(L)'
;MAIHICPNCGCNLTRFEPFAFGNAAIDSQGRILFQGFPVTLPRTLHDIVEALIRAKGRGLTRSVLANILDGDVNDATISKYIERARAAFRVIDPEFDQIVCLRGFGAYSWTYRRPSALRRAAAIRSGISPNNGAERHAVN
;
A
#
# COMPACT_ATOMS: atom_id res chain seq x y z
N MET A 1 17.33 -22.76 -2.06
CA MET A 1 16.60 -21.67 -2.76
C MET A 1 17.58 -21.07 -3.75
N ALA A 2 17.39 -21.31 -5.06
CA ALA A 2 18.29 -20.79 -6.09
C ALA A 2 18.07 -19.28 -6.24
N ILE A 3 19.12 -18.48 -6.04
CA ILE A 3 19.06 -17.05 -6.29
C ILE A 3 19.19 -16.86 -7.79
N HIS A 4 18.12 -16.43 -8.46
CA HIS A 4 18.12 -16.15 -9.90
C HIS A 4 18.78 -14.78 -10.15
N ILE A 5 20.12 -14.78 -10.17
CA ILE A 5 20.92 -13.60 -10.44
C ILE A 5 21.31 -13.58 -11.92
N CYS A 6 21.17 -12.43 -12.58
CA CYS A 6 21.72 -12.22 -13.90
C CYS A 6 23.26 -12.28 -13.86
N PRO A 7 23.93 -13.15 -14.63
CA PRO A 7 25.38 -13.29 -14.61
C PRO A 7 26.13 -12.06 -15.17
N ASN A 8 25.44 -11.17 -15.89
CA ASN A 8 26.06 -10.00 -16.52
C ASN A 8 26.04 -8.76 -15.61
N CYS A 9 24.97 -8.54 -14.86
CA CYS A 9 24.78 -7.31 -14.07
C CYS A 9 24.51 -7.53 -12.59
N GLY A 10 24.40 -8.79 -12.12
CA GLY A 10 24.09 -9.09 -10.72
C GLY A 10 22.64 -8.79 -10.31
N CYS A 11 21.76 -8.40 -11.25
CA CYS A 11 20.36 -8.11 -10.92
C CYS A 11 19.59 -9.38 -10.52
N ASN A 12 18.77 -9.28 -9.48
CA ASN A 12 17.84 -10.34 -9.10
C ASN A 12 16.66 -10.38 -10.10
N LEU A 13 16.59 -11.43 -10.89
CA LEU A 13 15.60 -11.61 -11.94
C LEU A 13 14.17 -11.77 -11.40
N THR A 14 14.02 -12.27 -10.16
CA THR A 14 12.72 -12.36 -9.49
C THR A 14 12.09 -11.00 -9.20
N ARG A 15 12.88 -9.90 -9.29
CA ARG A 15 12.33 -8.54 -9.22
C ARG A 15 11.41 -8.23 -10.40
N PHE A 16 11.59 -8.86 -11.56
CA PHE A 16 10.80 -8.57 -12.77
C PHE A 16 9.57 -9.48 -12.92
N GLU A 17 9.39 -10.44 -12.02
CA GLU A 17 8.22 -11.30 -12.05
C GLU A 17 6.97 -10.52 -11.63
N PRO A 18 5.84 -10.67 -12.37
CA PRO A 18 4.56 -10.12 -11.96
C PRO A 18 4.21 -10.57 -10.54
N PHE A 19 3.80 -9.62 -9.72
CA PHE A 19 3.59 -9.85 -8.31
C PHE A 19 2.26 -9.27 -7.87
N ALA A 20 1.40 -10.05 -7.21
CA ALA A 20 0.13 -9.58 -6.69
C ALA A 20 0.01 -9.82 -5.18
N PHE A 21 -0.49 -8.82 -4.47
CA PHE A 21 -0.83 -8.90 -3.06
C PHE A 21 -2.14 -8.16 -2.79
N GLY A 22 -3.22 -8.93 -2.62
CA GLY A 22 -4.54 -8.37 -2.38
C GLY A 22 -5.07 -7.60 -3.59
N ASN A 23 -5.32 -6.31 -3.42
CA ASN A 23 -5.78 -5.40 -4.48
C ASN A 23 -4.65 -4.56 -5.08
N ALA A 24 -3.40 -4.85 -4.76
CA ALA A 24 -2.23 -4.25 -5.40
C ALA A 24 -1.47 -5.31 -6.21
N ALA A 25 -0.97 -4.93 -7.38
CA ALA A 25 -0.13 -5.77 -8.21
C ALA A 25 1.00 -4.96 -8.84
N ILE A 26 2.05 -5.65 -9.26
CA ILE A 26 3.18 -5.16 -10.03
C ILE A 26 3.19 -5.99 -11.30
N ASP A 27 3.08 -5.35 -12.45
CA ASP A 27 3.11 -6.07 -13.73
C ASP A 27 4.55 -6.42 -14.17
N SER A 28 4.69 -7.11 -15.30
CA SER A 28 6.00 -7.48 -15.86
C SER A 28 6.86 -6.29 -16.26
N GLN A 29 6.28 -5.09 -16.38
CA GLN A 29 7.00 -3.84 -16.66
C GLN A 29 7.34 -3.09 -15.36
N GLY A 30 7.02 -3.65 -14.20
CA GLY A 30 7.22 -3.01 -12.90
C GLY A 30 6.16 -1.96 -12.56
N ARG A 31 5.09 -1.79 -13.34
CA ARG A 31 4.04 -0.79 -13.06
C ARG A 31 3.16 -1.27 -11.92
N ILE A 32 2.85 -0.36 -11.01
CA ILE A 32 1.97 -0.64 -9.87
C ILE A 32 0.52 -0.49 -10.32
N LEU A 33 -0.24 -1.57 -10.18
CA LEU A 33 -1.67 -1.63 -10.42
C LEU A 33 -2.39 -1.67 -9.06
N PHE A 34 -3.39 -0.81 -8.87
CA PHE A 34 -4.23 -0.78 -7.69
C PHE A 34 -5.70 -0.91 -8.08
N GLN A 35 -6.38 -1.93 -7.54
CA GLN A 35 -7.72 -2.33 -7.95
C GLN A 35 -7.85 -2.54 -9.47
N GLY A 36 -6.75 -2.96 -10.12
CA GLY A 36 -6.67 -3.13 -11.58
C GLY A 36 -6.32 -1.85 -12.36
N PHE A 37 -6.27 -0.67 -11.71
CA PHE A 37 -5.92 0.59 -12.35
C PHE A 37 -4.43 0.91 -12.19
N PRO A 38 -3.73 1.36 -13.24
CA PRO A 38 -2.34 1.77 -13.13
C PRO A 38 -2.21 3.02 -12.27
N VAL A 39 -1.25 3.00 -11.34
CA VAL A 39 -0.91 4.13 -10.48
C VAL A 39 0.42 4.72 -10.93
N THR A 40 0.37 5.95 -11.46
CA THR A 40 1.58 6.68 -11.85
C THR A 40 2.17 7.37 -10.64
N LEU A 41 3.39 6.98 -10.26
CA LEU A 41 4.13 7.54 -9.14
C LEU A 41 5.51 8.04 -9.61
N PRO A 42 6.04 9.13 -9.04
CA PRO A 42 7.46 9.47 -9.16
C PRO A 42 8.32 8.29 -8.70
N ARG A 43 9.50 8.11 -9.31
CA ARG A 43 10.40 6.97 -9.06
C ARG A 43 10.59 6.65 -7.57
N THR A 44 10.91 7.66 -6.77
CA THR A 44 11.10 7.48 -5.31
C THR A 44 9.87 6.96 -4.58
N LEU A 45 8.67 7.42 -4.96
CA LEU A 45 7.42 6.93 -4.36
C LEU A 45 7.10 5.52 -4.86
N HIS A 46 7.39 5.26 -6.14
CA HIS A 46 7.24 3.95 -6.75
C HIS A 46 8.12 2.92 -6.02
N ASP A 47 9.41 3.18 -5.81
CA ASP A 47 10.34 2.27 -5.14
C ASP A 47 9.88 1.93 -3.71
N ILE A 48 9.40 2.93 -2.94
CA ILE A 48 8.85 2.73 -1.59
C ILE A 48 7.61 1.83 -1.63
N VAL A 49 6.67 2.12 -2.53
CA VAL A 49 5.41 1.39 -2.60
C VAL A 49 5.64 -0.03 -3.11
N GLU A 50 6.50 -0.21 -4.11
CA GLU A 50 6.90 -1.51 -4.62
C GLU A 50 7.47 -2.37 -3.47
N ALA A 51 8.38 -1.80 -2.68
CA ALA A 51 8.97 -2.49 -1.52
C ALA A 51 7.90 -2.90 -0.50
N LEU A 52 6.96 -2.01 -0.17
CA LEU A 52 5.88 -2.30 0.77
C LEU A 52 4.94 -3.40 0.27
N ILE A 53 4.60 -3.40 -1.02
CA ILE A 53 3.75 -4.43 -1.65
C ILE A 53 4.48 -5.79 -1.62
N ARG A 54 5.76 -5.82 -2.02
CA ARG A 54 6.59 -7.03 -2.00
C ARG A 54 6.82 -7.58 -0.59
N ALA A 55 6.78 -6.72 0.43
CA ALA A 55 6.87 -7.12 1.83
C ALA A 55 5.64 -7.92 2.31
N LYS A 56 4.54 -8.00 1.53
CA LYS A 56 3.36 -8.84 1.84
C LYS A 56 2.79 -8.59 3.25
N GLY A 57 2.72 -7.34 3.66
CA GLY A 57 2.25 -6.96 5.00
C GLY A 57 3.28 -7.02 6.12
N ARG A 58 4.52 -7.45 5.83
CA ARG A 58 5.64 -7.24 6.75
C ARG A 58 5.96 -5.75 6.86
N GLY A 59 6.36 -5.32 8.05
CA GLY A 59 6.82 -3.95 8.29
C GLY A 59 8.21 -3.71 7.74
N LEU A 60 8.39 -2.62 7.00
CA LEU A 60 9.69 -2.08 6.60
C LEU A 60 9.99 -0.85 7.44
N THR A 61 11.12 -0.84 8.14
CA THR A 61 11.57 0.31 8.92
C THR A 61 11.94 1.47 7.99
N ARG A 62 11.91 2.70 8.52
CA ARG A 62 12.41 3.88 7.79
C ARG A 62 13.85 3.71 7.31
N SER A 63 14.72 3.11 8.11
CA SER A 63 16.11 2.81 7.71
C SER A 63 16.19 1.86 6.52
N VAL A 64 15.36 0.82 6.47
CA VAL A 64 15.30 -0.09 5.32
C VAL A 64 14.79 0.64 4.08
N LEU A 65 13.76 1.48 4.24
CA LEU A 65 13.23 2.28 3.12
C LEU A 65 14.26 3.31 2.63
N ALA A 66 15.01 3.95 3.52
CA ALA A 66 16.08 4.87 3.16
C ALA A 66 17.21 4.16 2.40
N ASN A 67 17.59 2.96 2.82
CA ASN A 67 18.60 2.15 2.12
C ASN A 67 18.15 1.75 0.70
N ILE A 68 16.86 1.51 0.47
CA ILE A 68 16.30 1.24 -0.87
C ILE A 68 16.43 2.47 -1.79
N LEU A 69 16.46 3.67 -1.21
CA LEU A 69 16.57 4.95 -1.92
C LEU A 69 18.01 5.50 -1.96
N ASP A 70 19.01 4.63 -1.86
CA ASP A 70 20.43 4.98 -1.86
C ASP A 70 20.91 5.83 -0.66
N GLY A 71 20.21 5.77 0.48
CA GLY A 71 20.74 6.15 1.80
C GLY A 71 20.81 7.64 2.13
N ASP A 72 20.70 8.56 1.16
CA ASP A 72 20.71 10.02 1.40
C ASP A 72 19.35 10.59 1.84
N VAL A 73 18.43 9.72 2.28
CA VAL A 73 17.06 10.08 2.65
C VAL A 73 16.87 9.91 4.15
N ASN A 74 16.55 11.00 4.85
CA ASN A 74 16.27 10.95 6.28
C ASN A 74 14.84 10.44 6.60
N ASP A 75 14.64 10.00 7.84
CA ASP A 75 13.36 9.50 8.38
C ASP A 75 12.15 10.43 8.15
N ALA A 76 12.38 11.74 8.28
CA ALA A 76 11.33 12.74 8.08
C ALA A 76 10.89 12.78 6.61
N THR A 77 11.82 12.58 5.68
CA THR A 77 11.55 12.54 4.24
C THR A 77 10.80 11.27 3.87
N ILE A 78 11.14 10.12 4.44
CA ILE A 78 10.38 8.87 4.27
C ILE A 78 8.92 9.08 4.69
N SER A 79 8.68 9.75 5.82
CA SER A 79 7.31 10.02 6.28
C SER A 79 6.52 10.86 5.26
N LYS A 80 7.14 11.90 4.67
CA LYS A 80 6.54 12.73 3.61
C LYS A 80 6.29 11.93 2.32
N TYR A 81 7.19 11.03 1.96
CA TYR A 81 6.99 10.16 0.79
C TYR A 81 5.82 9.20 0.99
N ILE A 82 5.67 8.62 2.19
CA ILE A 82 4.50 7.81 2.53
C ILE A 82 3.20 8.62 2.45
N GLU A 83 3.19 9.86 2.94
CA GLU A 83 2.02 10.75 2.83
C GLU A 83 1.66 11.05 1.37
N ARG A 84 2.66 11.37 0.54
CA ARG A 84 2.46 11.62 -0.90
C ARG A 84 1.98 10.36 -1.64
N ALA A 85 2.54 9.20 -1.31
CA ALA A 85 2.10 7.93 -1.87
C ALA A 85 0.62 7.70 -1.52
N ARG A 86 0.23 7.83 -0.25
CA ARG A 86 -1.19 7.72 0.16
C ARG A 86 -2.09 8.69 -0.60
N ALA A 87 -1.66 9.93 -0.81
CA ALA A 87 -2.43 10.91 -1.57
C ALA A 87 -2.68 10.45 -3.01
N ALA A 88 -1.68 9.87 -3.68
CA ALA A 88 -1.83 9.33 -5.04
C ALA A 88 -2.85 8.18 -5.09
N PHE A 89 -2.83 7.26 -4.12
CA PHE A 89 -3.83 6.19 -4.05
C PHE A 89 -5.24 6.69 -3.71
N ARG A 90 -5.34 7.79 -2.95
CA ARG A 90 -6.64 8.42 -2.63
C ARG A 90 -7.36 9.00 -3.82
N VAL A 91 -6.66 9.27 -4.92
CA VAL A 91 -7.28 9.66 -6.20
C VAL A 91 -8.14 8.51 -6.76
N ILE A 92 -7.75 7.26 -6.51
CA ILE A 92 -8.46 6.06 -6.98
C ILE A 92 -9.47 5.58 -5.93
N ASP A 93 -9.08 5.56 -4.66
CA ASP A 93 -9.95 5.17 -3.54
C ASP A 93 -9.88 6.22 -2.42
N PRO A 94 -10.87 7.12 -2.30
CA PRO A 94 -10.86 8.18 -1.28
C PRO A 94 -10.69 7.67 0.16
N GLU A 95 -11.07 6.42 0.44
CA GLU A 95 -10.92 5.78 1.75
C GLU A 95 -9.59 5.02 1.91
N PHE A 96 -8.61 5.27 1.04
CA PHE A 96 -7.32 4.58 1.08
C PHE A 96 -6.55 4.82 2.39
N ASP A 97 -6.30 3.72 3.09
CA ASP A 97 -5.51 3.65 4.33
C ASP A 97 -4.70 2.34 4.40
N GLN A 98 -4.30 1.79 3.25
CA GLN A 98 -3.64 0.47 3.22
C GLN A 98 -2.17 0.52 3.64
N ILE A 99 -1.51 1.68 3.52
CA ILE A 99 -0.16 1.87 4.02
C ILE A 99 -0.24 2.24 5.50
N VAL A 100 0.04 1.30 6.40
CA VAL A 100 -0.14 1.47 7.85
C VAL A 100 1.21 1.73 8.52
N CYS A 101 1.22 2.61 9.53
CA CYS A 101 2.38 2.83 10.39
C CYS A 101 2.30 1.89 11.60
N LEU A 102 3.35 1.09 11.82
CA LEU A 102 3.48 0.19 12.96
C LEU A 102 4.04 0.98 14.15
N ARG A 103 3.16 1.23 15.13
CA ARG A 103 3.47 2.00 16.35
C ARG A 103 4.66 1.37 17.09
N GLY A 104 5.62 2.21 17.50
CA GLY A 104 6.80 1.80 18.27
C GLY A 104 8.00 1.34 17.44
N PHE A 105 7.83 1.05 16.14
CA PHE A 105 8.90 0.49 15.30
C PHE A 105 9.39 1.40 14.18
N GLY A 106 8.76 2.58 13.98
CA GLY A 106 9.09 3.47 12.88
C GLY A 106 9.02 2.76 11.52
N ALA A 107 8.07 1.83 11.39
CA ALA A 107 7.95 0.95 10.24
C ALA A 107 6.59 1.11 9.55
N TYR A 108 6.57 0.83 8.25
CA TYR A 108 5.38 0.90 7.42
C TYR A 108 5.10 -0.47 6.81
N SER A 109 3.83 -0.83 6.66
CA SER A 109 3.43 -2.06 5.99
C SER A 109 2.29 -1.81 5.02
N TRP A 110 2.21 -2.64 3.98
CA TRP A 110 1.04 -2.69 3.10
C TRP A 110 0.01 -3.68 3.66
N THR A 111 -1.16 -3.20 4.03
CA THR A 111 -2.27 -4.02 4.51
C THR A 111 -3.31 -4.19 3.41
N TYR A 112 -3.62 -5.44 3.08
CA TYR A 112 -4.72 -5.69 2.17
C TYR A 112 -6.05 -5.39 2.87
N ARG A 113 -6.82 -4.44 2.31
CA ARG A 113 -8.21 -4.20 2.68
C ARG A 113 -9.10 -4.50 1.48
N ARG A 114 -10.23 -5.18 1.72
CA ARG A 114 -11.27 -5.36 0.69
C ARG A 114 -11.74 -3.99 0.19
N PRO A 115 -11.87 -3.79 -1.14
CA PRO A 115 -12.36 -2.53 -1.71
C PRO A 115 -13.64 -2.04 -1.04
N SER A 116 -13.71 -0.74 -0.76
CA SER A 116 -14.84 -0.07 -0.11
C SER A 116 -16.17 -0.32 -0.84
N ALA A 117 -16.18 -0.30 -2.18
CA ALA A 117 -17.35 -0.61 -3.00
C ALA A 117 -17.91 -2.03 -2.74
N LEU A 118 -17.03 -3.03 -2.63
CA LEU A 118 -17.43 -4.41 -2.30
C LEU A 118 -17.89 -4.53 -0.84
N ARG A 119 -17.30 -3.76 0.09
CA ARG A 119 -17.80 -3.66 1.47
C ARG A 119 -19.19 -3.05 1.55
N ARG A 120 -19.47 -1.99 0.79
CA ARG A 120 -20.79 -1.35 0.73
C ARG A 120 -21.83 -2.30 0.15
N ALA A 121 -21.53 -2.97 -0.96
CA ALA A 121 -22.42 -3.97 -1.55
C ALA A 121 -22.64 -5.18 -0.63
N ALA A 122 -21.61 -5.61 0.11
CA ALA A 122 -21.77 -6.65 1.14
C ALA A 122 -22.65 -6.17 2.29
N ALA A 123 -22.44 -4.97 2.83
CA ALA A 123 -23.22 -4.42 3.95
C ALA A 123 -24.72 -4.27 3.61
N ILE A 124 -25.04 -3.82 2.39
CA ILE A 124 -26.42 -3.75 1.89
C ILE A 124 -27.05 -5.15 1.84
N ARG A 125 -26.32 -6.16 1.36
CA ARG A 125 -26.78 -7.56 1.31
C ARG A 125 -26.91 -8.20 2.70
N SER A 126 -26.17 -7.72 3.68
CA SER A 126 -26.20 -8.21 5.06
C SER A 126 -27.35 -7.63 5.91
N GLY A 127 -28.15 -6.69 5.39
CA GLY A 127 -29.28 -6.11 6.13
C GLY A 127 -28.89 -5.19 7.31
N ILE A 128 -27.62 -4.81 7.44
CA ILE A 128 -27.15 -3.91 8.50
C ILE A 128 -27.35 -2.47 8.03
N SER A 129 -28.48 -1.88 8.40
CA SER A 129 -28.76 -0.45 8.18
C SER A 129 -27.81 0.41 9.04
N PRO A 130 -27.08 1.38 8.46
CA PRO A 130 -26.18 2.25 9.22
C PRO A 130 -26.91 3.39 9.97
N ASN A 131 -28.24 3.41 9.98
CA ASN A 131 -29.01 4.55 10.49
C ASN A 131 -30.05 4.16 11.54
N ASN A 132 -29.60 3.78 12.73
CA ASN A 132 -30.47 3.65 13.92
C ASN A 132 -29.75 4.28 15.13
N GLY A 133 -29.92 5.58 15.30
CA GLY A 133 -29.27 6.30 16.40
C GLY A 133 -29.59 7.78 16.51
N ALA A 134 -30.84 8.21 16.30
CA ALA A 134 -31.28 9.56 16.67
C ALA A 134 -32.80 9.65 16.80
N GLU A 135 -33.38 9.04 17.84
CA GLU A 135 -34.73 9.40 18.31
C GLU A 135 -35.04 8.72 19.64
N ARG A 136 -34.52 9.26 20.75
CA ARG A 136 -35.13 9.12 22.09
C ARG A 136 -34.81 10.36 22.94
N HIS A 137 -35.87 10.89 23.55
CA HIS A 137 -35.96 11.97 24.56
C HIS A 137 -36.12 13.38 23.94
N ALA A 138 -37.15 14.17 24.26
CA ALA A 138 -37.91 14.24 25.50
C ALA A 138 -39.41 14.53 25.27
N VAL A 139 -40.24 13.81 26.04
CA VAL A 139 -41.59 14.22 26.43
C VAL A 139 -41.49 14.51 27.93
N ASN A 140 -41.64 15.77 28.32
CA ASN A 140 -42.47 16.20 29.45
C ASN A 140 -42.57 17.72 29.45
#